data_AF-A0A7X2PME8-F1
#
_entry.id   AF-A0A7X2PME8-F1
#
_cell.length_a   1.000
_cell.length_b   1.000
_cell.length_c   1.000
_cell.angle_alpha   90.00
_cell.angle_beta   90.00
_cell.angle_gamma   90.00
#
_symmetry.space_group_name_H-M   'P 1'
#
loop_
_entity.id
_entity.type
_entity.pdbx_description
1 polymer ?
#
loop_
_entity_poly.entity_id
_entity_poly.type
_entity_poly.pdbx_seq_one_letter_code
_entity_poly.pdbx_strand_id
1 'polypeptide(L)'
;MECRSRNMGSLDTVKLTNVDTGIDWTGCELVECVTGKVSGRPIVRGTRILADTIVQDAAIGSPLEEIHENYPDLSITAIQRLIAYEQSERGPRQTHRASAVL
;
A
#
# COMPACT_ATOMS: atom_id res chain seq x y z
N MET A 1 -9.47 5.00 -12.84
CA MET A 1 -8.22 4.99 -12.05
C MET A 1 -8.16 3.64 -11.37
N GLU A 2 -7.42 2.69 -11.92
CA GLU A 2 -7.35 1.33 -11.37
C GLU A 2 -5.96 1.14 -10.75
N CYS A 3 -5.89 1.18 -9.41
CA CYS A 3 -4.70 0.81 -8.64
C CYS A 3 -4.57 -0.72 -8.48
N ARG A 4 -5.12 -1.50 -9.41
CA ARG A 4 -5.15 -2.95 -9.30
C ARG A 4 -3.81 -3.54 -9.73
N SER A 5 -2.98 -3.90 -8.75
CA SER A 5 -1.88 -4.85 -8.94
C SER A 5 -2.48 -6.25 -9.13
N ARG A 6 -2.99 -6.56 -10.34
CA ARG A 6 -3.31 -7.94 -10.69
C ARG A 6 -2.01 -8.68 -10.98
N ASN A 7 -1.39 -9.26 -9.95
CA ASN A 7 -0.53 -10.42 -10.14
C ASN A 7 -0.72 -11.43 -9.01
N MET A 8 -1.84 -12.14 -9.06
CA MET A 8 -1.98 -13.44 -8.40
C MET A 8 -1.28 -14.46 -9.32
N GLY A 9 0.04 -14.56 -9.22
CA GLY A 9 0.80 -15.41 -10.13
C GLY A 9 2.31 -15.41 -9.89
N SER A 10 2.75 -16.51 -9.29
CA SER A 10 4.09 -17.09 -9.42
C SER A 10 5.21 -16.58 -8.50
N LEU A 11 5.63 -17.49 -7.63
CA LEU A 11 6.84 -17.44 -6.82
C LEU A 11 8.05 -17.65 -7.74
N ASP A 12 8.62 -16.58 -8.30
CA ASP A 12 9.88 -16.69 -9.03
C ASP A 12 10.88 -15.63 -8.55
N THR A 13 11.91 -16.15 -7.87
CA THR A 13 13.20 -15.59 -7.51
C THR A 13 13.72 -14.53 -8.50
N VAL A 14 13.42 -13.24 -8.31
CA VAL A 14 14.26 -12.10 -8.74
C VAL A 14 13.87 -10.78 -8.05
N LYS A 15 14.81 -10.26 -7.25
CA LYS A 15 15.00 -8.85 -6.82
C LYS A 15 14.10 -8.26 -5.71
N LEU A 16 14.70 -8.18 -4.52
CA LEU A 16 14.26 -7.59 -3.23
C LEU A 16 13.92 -6.08 -3.24
N THR A 17 13.34 -5.52 -4.31
CA THR A 17 12.99 -4.08 -4.38
C THR A 17 11.57 -3.80 -4.87
N ASN A 18 10.73 -4.82 -5.08
CA ASN A 18 9.36 -4.61 -5.49
C ASN A 18 8.45 -4.60 -4.26
N VAL A 19 8.29 -3.43 -3.64
CA VAL A 19 7.41 -3.21 -2.48
C VAL A 19 5.94 -3.24 -2.96
N ASP A 20 5.42 -4.44 -3.19
CA ASP A 20 3.99 -4.69 -3.41
C ASP A 20 3.47 -5.42 -2.17
N THR A 21 2.67 -4.72 -1.37
CA THR A 21 2.10 -5.24 -0.11
C THR A 21 0.77 -5.95 -0.32
N GLY A 22 0.24 -5.95 -1.56
CA GLY A 22 -1.05 -6.54 -1.90
C GLY A 22 -2.27 -5.76 -1.40
N ILE A 23 -2.09 -4.52 -0.92
CA ILE A 23 -3.19 -3.64 -0.47
C ILE A 23 -3.93 -3.07 -1.70
N ASP A 24 -5.26 -3.08 -1.67
CA ASP A 24 -6.06 -2.37 -2.67
C ASP A 24 -6.21 -0.89 -2.28
N TRP A 25 -5.39 -0.04 -2.92
CA TRP A 25 -5.38 1.40 -2.64
C TRP A 25 -6.51 2.19 -3.33
N THR A 26 -7.43 1.55 -4.06
CA THR A 26 -8.41 2.29 -4.88
C THR A 26 -9.41 3.10 -4.06
N GLY A 27 -9.64 2.72 -2.79
CA GLY A 27 -10.48 3.46 -1.84
C GLY A 27 -9.75 4.55 -1.04
N CYS A 28 -8.42 4.66 -1.17
CA CYS A 28 -7.65 5.61 -0.38
C CYS A 28 -7.58 6.97 -1.08
N GLU A 29 -8.19 8.00 -0.50
CA GLU A 29 -8.17 9.36 -1.06
C GLU A 29 -6.76 9.97 -1.17
N LEU A 30 -5.80 9.48 -0.38
CA LEU A 30 -4.41 9.97 -0.36
C LEU A 30 -3.54 9.36 -1.46
N VAL A 31 -4.03 8.31 -2.12
CA VAL A 31 -3.29 7.57 -3.13
C VAL A 31 -3.84 7.87 -4.52
N GLU A 32 -2.93 7.96 -5.48
CA GLU A 32 -3.26 8.03 -6.91
C GLU A 32 -2.43 7.02 -7.70
N CYS A 33 -2.98 6.61 -8.84
CA CYS A 33 -2.30 5.77 -9.83
C CYS A 33 -2.37 6.50 -11.17
N VAL A 34 -1.21 6.90 -11.68
CA VAL A 34 -1.08 7.71 -12.90
C VAL A 34 -0.24 6.95 -13.93
N THR A 35 -0.83 6.65 -15.09
CA THR A 35 -0.13 5.98 -16.19
C THR A 35 1.12 6.77 -16.59
N GLY A 36 2.27 6.09 -16.65
CA GLY A 36 3.56 6.71 -16.97
C GLY A 36 4.27 7.39 -15.79
N LYS A 37 3.63 7.51 -14.61
CA LYS A 37 4.27 7.98 -13.37
C LYS A 37 4.54 6.78 -12.47
N VAL A 38 5.82 6.52 -12.16
CA VAL A 38 6.24 5.38 -11.32
C VAL A 38 5.61 4.05 -11.82
N SER A 39 5.57 3.87 -13.14
CA SER A 39 4.98 2.70 -13.79
C SER A 39 3.50 2.42 -13.44
N GLY A 40 2.74 3.44 -13.04
CA GLY A 40 1.34 3.31 -12.65
C GLY A 40 1.12 2.74 -11.24
N ARG A 41 2.19 2.59 -10.45
CA ARG A 41 2.11 2.10 -9.06
C ARG A 41 1.37 3.10 -8.15
N PRO A 42 0.76 2.61 -7.06
CA PRO A 42 0.11 3.46 -6.06
C PRO A 42 1.13 4.38 -5.39
N ILE A 43 0.93 5.68 -5.57
CA ILE A 43 1.77 6.73 -5.01
C ILE A 43 0.94 7.67 -4.16
N VAL A 44 1.57 8.30 -3.17
CA VAL A 44 0.92 9.36 -2.41
C VAL A 44 0.72 10.57 -3.33
N ARG A 45 -0.49 11.13 -3.33
CA ARG A 45 -0.89 12.23 -4.22
C ARG A 45 0.10 13.38 -4.20
N GLY A 46 0.44 13.87 -5.38
CA GLY A 46 1.36 15.00 -5.53
C GLY A 46 2.83 14.63 -5.38
N THR A 47 3.16 13.39 -5.02
CA THR A 47 4.55 12.93 -4.85
C THR A 47 4.93 11.86 -5.88
N ARG A 48 6.14 11.29 -5.78
CA ARG A 48 6.50 10.03 -6.46
C ARG A 48 6.79 8.91 -5.44
N ILE A 49 6.30 9.07 -4.22
CA ILE A 49 6.56 8.17 -3.08
C ILE A 49 5.48 7.09 -3.09
N LEU A 50 5.88 5.83 -3.00
CA LEU A 50 4.98 4.68 -3.03
C LEU A 50 4.22 4.58 -1.70
N ALA A 51 2.91 4.37 -1.76
CA ALA A 51 2.10 4.18 -0.56
C ALA A 51 2.54 2.92 0.22
N ASP A 52 2.85 1.84 -0.51
CA ASP A 52 3.38 0.59 0.02
C ASP A 52 4.67 0.76 0.83
N THR A 53 5.57 1.65 0.41
CA THR A 53 6.82 1.91 1.14
C THR A 53 6.54 2.51 2.52
N ILE A 54 5.59 3.43 2.62
CA ILE A 54 5.25 4.09 3.89
C ILE A 54 4.70 3.09 4.90
N VAL A 55 3.79 2.21 4.48
CA VAL A 55 3.23 1.20 5.38
C VAL A 55 4.22 0.08 5.69
N GLN A 56 5.16 -0.22 4.79
CA GLN A 56 6.23 -1.16 5.07
C GLN A 56 7.22 -0.62 6.11
N ASP A 57 7.63 0.63 5.99
CA ASP A 57 8.52 1.28 6.98
C ASP A 57 7.86 1.30 8.36
N ALA A 58 6.56 1.63 8.42
CA ALA A 58 5.79 1.53 9.66
C ALA A 58 5.69 0.08 10.19
N ALA A 59 5.50 -0.90 9.30
CA ALA A 59 5.37 -2.31 9.67
C ALA A 59 6.68 -2.93 10.22
N ILE A 60 7.85 -2.42 9.81
CA ILE A 60 9.14 -2.82 10.38
C ILE A 60 9.49 -2.04 11.66
N GLY A 61 8.61 -1.14 12.11
CA GLY A 61 8.72 -0.44 13.38
C GLY A 61 9.39 0.94 13.31
N SER A 62 9.60 1.51 12.12
CA SER A 62 10.08 2.89 12.02
C SER A 62 9.05 3.86 12.64
N PRO A 63 9.47 4.78 13.52
CA PRO A 63 8.58 5.79 14.09
C PRO A 63 8.14 6.79 13.01
N LEU A 64 6.99 7.44 13.24
CA LEU A 64 6.39 8.36 12.26
C LEU A 64 7.32 9.52 11.90
N GLU A 65 8.06 10.01 12.88
CA GLU A 65 9.04 11.08 12.75
C GLU A 65 10.19 10.66 11.83
N GLU A 66 10.73 9.45 11.98
CA GLU A 66 11.78 8.92 11.10
C GLU A 66 11.27 8.73 9.66
N ILE A 67 10.05 8.23 9.51
CA ILE A 67 9.41 8.11 8.20
C ILE A 67 9.24 9.51 7.57
N HIS A 68 8.84 10.52 8.35
CA HIS A 68 8.74 11.90 7.87
C HIS A 68 10.11 12.49 7.51
N GLU A 69 11.16 12.22 8.29
CA GLU A 69 12.53 12.64 7.97
C GLU A 69 13.04 12.06 6.65
N ASN A 70 12.70 10.78 6.36
CA ASN A 70 13.03 10.12 5.09
C ASN A 70 12.19 10.66 3.92
N TYR A 71 10.96 11.11 4.18
CA TYR A 71 10.01 11.59 3.18
C TYR A 71 9.42 12.96 3.57
N PRO A 72 10.22 14.04 3.53
CA PRO A 72 9.81 15.35 4.04
C PRO A 72 8.62 15.98 3.30
N ASP A 73 8.36 15.54 2.06
CA ASP A 73 7.18 15.94 1.28
C ASP A 73 5.86 15.35 1.81
N LEU A 74 5.92 14.36 2.72
CA LEU A 74 4.75 13.74 3.34
C LEU A 74 4.54 14.26 4.74
N SER A 75 3.41 14.91 5.00
CA SER A 75 3.02 15.24 6.37
C SER A 75 2.86 13.98 7.25
N ILE A 76 3.20 14.08 8.54
CA ILE A 76 2.93 13.05 9.56
C ILE A 76 1.46 12.57 9.49
N THR A 77 0.51 13.49 9.32
CA THR A 77 -0.92 13.17 9.19
C THR A 77 -1.21 12.27 7.99
N ALA A 78 -0.55 12.50 6.84
CA ALA A 78 -0.71 11.64 5.67
C ALA A 78 -0.15 10.24 5.93
N ILE A 79 1.03 10.14 6.57
CA ILE A 79 1.64 8.86 6.98
C ILE A 79 0.68 8.08 7.89
N GLN A 80 0.15 8.71 8.93
CA GLN A 80 -0.83 8.09 9.85
C GLN A 80 -2.07 7.58 9.13
N ARG A 81 -2.62 8.37 8.19
CA ARG A 81 -3.82 8.00 7.44
C ARG A 81 -3.58 6.83 6.47
N LEU A 82 -2.38 6.71 5.89
CA LEU A 82 -2.01 5.57 5.04
C LEU A 82 -1.91 4.28 5.88
N ILE A 83 -1.30 4.35 7.06
CA ILE A 83 -1.22 3.22 8.00
C ILE A 83 -2.61 2.81 8.47
N ALA A 84 -3.47 3.76 8.83
CA ALA A 84 -4.85 3.48 9.23
C ALA A 84 -5.68 2.82 8.12
N TYR A 85 -5.50 3.27 6.87
CA TYR A 85 -6.18 2.68 5.71
C TYR A 85 -5.75 1.22 5.52
N GLU A 86 -4.44 0.94 5.56
CA GLU A 86 -3.89 -0.41 5.47
C GLU A 86 -4.48 -1.36 6.52
N GLN A 87 -4.55 -0.90 7.77
CA GLN A 87 -5.11 -1.68 8.88
C GLN A 87 -6.60 -1.95 8.68
N SER A 88 -7.34 -1.02 8.08
CA SER A 88 -8.76 -1.21 7.77
C SER A 88 -8.99 -2.23 6.65
N GLU A 89 -8.11 -2.29 5.65
CA GLU A 89 -8.11 -3.29 4.60
C GLU A 89 -7.72 -4.69 5.11
N ARG A 90 -6.94 -4.76 6.21
CA ARG A 90 -6.63 -6.00 6.95
C ARG A 90 -7.75 -6.49 7.88
N GLY A 91 -8.86 -5.75 8.01
CA GLY A 91 -10.07 -6.20 8.72
C GLY A 91 -10.52 -7.59 8.21
N PRO A 92 -11.32 -8.36 8.97
CA PRO A 92 -11.49 -9.79 8.73
C PRO A 92 -11.87 -10.04 7.27
N ARG A 93 -10.89 -10.51 6.49
CA ARG A 93 -11.07 -11.03 5.13
C ARG A 93 -12.16 -12.05 5.27
N GLN A 94 -13.38 -11.69 4.85
CA GLN A 94 -14.54 -12.56 4.93
C GLN A 94 -14.11 -13.81 4.15
N THR A 95 -13.81 -14.86 4.89
CA THR A 95 -13.45 -16.14 4.33
C THR A 95 -14.75 -16.61 3.72
N HIS A 96 -14.90 -16.42 2.41
CA HIS A 96 -15.82 -17.22 1.61
C HIS A 96 -15.34 -18.67 1.68
N ARG A 97 -15.53 -19.32 2.83
CA ARG A 97 -15.61 -20.77 2.90
C ARG A 97 -17.10 -21.07 2.83
N ALA A 98 -17.52 -21.40 1.61
CA ALA A 98 -18.71 -22.19 1.40
C ALA A 98 -18.74 -23.36 2.39
N SER A 99 -19.81 -23.46 3.15
CA SER A 99 -20.36 -24.72 3.68
C SER A 99 -21.76 -24.41 4.20
N ALA A 100 -22.71 -24.33 3.27
CA ALA A 100 -23.97 -25.00 3.48
C ALA A 100 -23.72 -26.51 3.27
N VAL A 101 -24.57 -27.36 3.86
CA VAL A 101 -24.52 -28.84 3.92
C VAL A 101 -23.63 -29.31 5.09
N LEU A 102 -24.13 -30.00 6.14
CA LEU A 102 -25.37 -30.76 6.35
C LEU A 102 -26.22 -30.24 7.52
#